data_AF-A0A3N5VVU1-F1
#
_entry.id   AF-A0A3N5VVU1-F1
#
_cell.length_a   1.000
_cell.length_b   1.000
_cell.length_c   1.000
_cell.angle_alpha   90.00
_cell.angle_beta   90.00
_cell.angle_gamma   90.00
#
_symmetry.space_group_name_H-M   'P 1'
#
loop_
_entity.id
_entity.type
_entity.pdbx_description
1 polymer ?
#
loop_
_entity_poly.entity_id
_entity_poly.type
_entity_poly.pdbx_seq_one_letter_code
_entity_poly.pdbx_strand_id
1 'polypeptide(L)'
;MEYISTRGSAPSIPSRKAILKGIADDKGLYVPSHLPHLGCDPFAGIEPDSYAERALRILTPFLPDYSPADLVSACEKPYAG
;
A
#
# COMPACT_ATOMS: atom_id res chain seq x y z
N MET A 1 1.80 7.53 -6.03
CA MET A 1 2.23 6.27 -6.66
C MET A 1 1.08 5.80 -7.51
N GLU A 2 1.38 5.42 -8.75
CA GLU A 2 0.39 4.86 -9.67
C GLU A 2 0.48 3.33 -9.66
N TYR A 3 -0.62 2.69 -10.03
CA TYR A 3 -0.74 1.26 -10.22
C TYR A 3 -0.99 0.97 -11.69
N ILE A 4 -0.29 -0.02 -12.21
CA ILE A 4 -0.29 -0.44 -13.61
C ILE A 4 -0.82 -1.86 -13.73
N SER A 5 -1.44 -2.19 -14.87
CA SER A 5 -1.82 -3.57 -15.15
C SER A 5 -0.60 -4.42 -15.49
N THR A 6 -0.57 -5.65 -14.99
CA THR A 6 0.40 -6.68 -15.40
C THR A 6 0.37 -7.04 -16.89
N ARG A 7 -0.69 -6.64 -17.62
CA ARG A 7 -0.82 -6.81 -19.07
C ARG A 7 -0.53 -5.53 -19.87
N GLY A 8 -0.24 -4.42 -19.19
CA GLY A 8 0.27 -3.18 -19.77
C GLY A 8 -0.68 -2.42 -20.70
N SER A 9 -1.92 -2.87 -20.86
CA SER A 9 -2.87 -2.29 -21.83
C SER A 9 -3.94 -1.41 -21.17
N ALA A 10 -4.12 -1.54 -19.85
CA ALA A 10 -4.95 -0.64 -19.05
C ALA A 10 -4.19 0.64 -18.64
N PRO A 11 -4.88 1.79 -18.52
CA PRO A 11 -4.28 3.03 -18.04
C PRO A 11 -3.78 2.90 -16.60
N SER A 12 -2.70 3.60 -16.28
CA SER A 12 -2.24 3.76 -14.90
C SER A 12 -3.27 4.52 -14.07
N ILE A 13 -3.48 4.08 -12.83
CA ILE A 13 -4.45 4.70 -11.92
C ILE A 13 -3.89 4.80 -10.48
N PRO A 14 -4.43 5.69 -9.64
CA PRO A 14 -4.03 5.78 -8.23
C PRO A 14 -4.36 4.52 -7.42
N SER A 15 -3.64 4.28 -6.32
CA SER A 15 -3.79 3.12 -5.42
C SER A 15 -5.23 2.90 -4.95
N ARG A 16 -5.92 3.95 -4.49
CA ARG A 16 -7.31 3.88 -4.03
C ARG A 16 -8.22 3.41 -5.15
N LYS A 17 -8.02 3.90 -6.37
CA LYS A 17 -8.82 3.50 -7.54
C LYS A 17 -8.53 2.05 -7.94
N ALA A 18 -7.28 1.60 -7.84
CA ALA A 18 -6.92 0.20 -8.08
C ALA A 18 -7.60 -0.74 -7.09
N ILE A 19 -7.60 -0.41 -5.79
CA ILE A 19 -8.29 -1.18 -4.75
C ILE A 19 -9.80 -1.24 -5.01
N LEU A 20 -10.43 -0.11 -5.33
CA LEU A 20 -11.88 -0.04 -5.62
C LEU A 20 -12.27 -0.84 -6.86
N LYS A 21 -11.41 -0.86 -7.88
CA LYS A 21 -11.68 -1.50 -9.17
C LYS A 21 -11.43 -3.01 -9.15
N GLY A 22 -10.47 -3.47 -8.33
CA GLY A 22 -10.06 -4.86 -8.27
C GLY A 22 -9.25 -5.31 -9.49
N ILE A 23 -9.95 -5.77 -10.53
CA ILE A 23 -9.33 -6.29 -11.76
C ILE A 23 -9.16 -5.17 -12.82
N ALA A 24 -8.03 -5.15 -13.52
CA ALA A 24 -7.78 -4.17 -14.58
C ALA A 24 -8.66 -4.38 -15.81
N ASP A 25 -8.86 -3.35 -16.64
CA ASP A 25 -9.75 -3.43 -17.82
C ASP A 25 -9.30 -4.47 -18.85
N ASP A 26 -7.99 -4.69 -18.95
CA ASP A 26 -7.36 -5.70 -19.80
C ASP A 26 -7.35 -7.11 -19.16
N LYS A 27 -8.09 -7.29 -18.05
CA LYS A 27 -8.14 -8.49 -17.21
C LYS A 27 -6.79 -8.87 -16.58
N GLY A 28 -5.86 -7.91 -16.47
CA GLY A 28 -4.65 -8.04 -15.67
C GLY A 28 -4.89 -7.71 -14.18
N LEU A 29 -3.80 -7.77 -13.41
CA LEU A 29 -3.79 -7.38 -12.00
C LEU A 29 -3.09 -6.02 -11.86
N TYR A 30 -3.54 -5.20 -10.93
CA TYR A 30 -2.84 -3.95 -10.61
C TYR A 30 -1.63 -4.21 -9.71
N VAL A 31 -0.48 -3.67 -10.10
CA VAL A 31 0.77 -3.67 -9.34
C VAL A 31 1.30 -2.24 -9.26
N PRO A 32 2.05 -1.86 -8.20
CA PRO A 32 2.63 -0.53 -8.14
C PRO A 32 3.62 -0.30 -9.28
N SER A 33 3.68 0.93 -9.80
CA SER A 33 4.58 1.28 -10.92
C SER A 33 6.06 1.15 -10.57
N HIS A 34 6.40 1.15 -9.29
CA HIS A 34 7.71 0.87 -8.73
C HIS A 34 7.56 0.36 -7.30
N LEU A 35 8.55 -0.39 -6.80
CA LEU A 35 8.58 -0.78 -5.40
C LEU A 35 9.20 0.36 -4.56
N PRO A 36 8.54 0.80 -3.48
CA PRO A 36 9.14 1.74 -2.55
C PRO A 36 10.39 1.17 -1.90
N HIS A 37 11.41 2.03 -1.73
CA HIS A 37 12.58 1.69 -0.96
C HIS A 37 12.37 2.07 0.51
N LEU A 38 12.36 1.08 1.40
CA LEU A 38 12.18 1.30 2.84
C LEU A 38 13.50 1.58 3.58
N GLY A 39 14.66 1.33 2.95
CA GLY A 39 15.98 1.45 3.59
C GLY A 39 16.59 0.11 4.02
N CYS A 40 17.81 0.15 4.54
CA CYS A 40 18.56 -1.05 4.93
C CYS A 40 18.06 -1.70 6.23
N ASP A 41 17.53 -0.89 7.16
CA ASP A 41 16.94 -1.37 8.41
C ASP A 41 15.70 -0.52 8.75
N PRO A 42 14.58 -0.72 8.03
CA PRO A 42 13.39 0.13 8.15
C PRO A 42 12.65 -0.02 9.48
N PHE A 43 13.04 -1.01 10.29
CA PHE A 43 12.44 -1.30 11.59
C PHE A 43 13.48 -1.21 12.71
N ALA A 44 14.62 -0.56 12.45
CA ALA A 44 15.60 -0.23 13.47
C ALA A 44 14.95 0.66 14.54
N GLY A 45 14.84 0.13 15.76
CA GLY A 45 14.24 0.83 16.89
C GLY A 45 14.64 0.16 18.19
N ILE A 46 14.61 0.91 19.29
CA ILE A 46 14.91 0.38 20.63
C ILE A 46 13.76 -0.51 21.11
N GLU A 47 12.52 -0.19 20.73
CA GLU A 47 11.34 -1.01 20.98
C GLU A 47 10.85 -1.66 19.68
N PRO A 48 10.38 -2.92 19.73
CA PRO A 48 9.81 -3.57 18.57
C PRO A 48 8.46 -2.91 18.22
N ASP A 49 8.33 -2.48 16.96
CA ASP A 49 7.05 -2.02 16.41
C ASP A 49 5.93 -3.03 16.72
N SER A 50 4.77 -2.54 17.16
CA SER A 50 3.55 -3.33 17.13
C SER A 50 3.24 -3.77 15.69
N TYR A 51 2.41 -4.81 15.55
CA TYR A 51 2.02 -5.28 14.21
C TYR A 51 1.37 -4.15 13.39
N ALA A 52 0.52 -3.33 14.01
CA ALA A 52 -0.16 -2.21 13.37
C ALA A 52 0.82 -1.13 12.91
N GLU A 53 1.81 -0.75 13.72
CA GLU A 53 2.83 0.23 13.36
C GLU A 53 3.70 -0.27 12.20
N ARG A 54 4.07 -1.56 12.22
CA ARG A 54 4.82 -2.18 11.13
C ARG A 54 4.01 -2.19 9.83
N ALA A 55 2.72 -2.55 9.90
CA ALA A 55 1.83 -2.53 8.75
C ALA A 55 1.67 -1.10 8.18
N LEU A 56 1.50 -0.10 9.05
CA LEU A 56 1.42 1.30 8.65
C LEU A 56 2.67 1.74 7.90
N ARG A 57 3.87 1.49 8.47
CA ARG A 57 5.17 1.80 7.84
C ARG A 57 5.31 1.18 6.45
N ILE A 58 4.91 -0.09 6.31
CA ILE A 58 4.99 -0.80 5.04
C ILE A 58 3.99 -0.22 4.04
N LEU A 59 2.73 0.02 4.43
CA LEU A 59 1.63 0.36 3.52
C LEU A 59 1.62 1.83 3.08
N THR A 60 2.07 2.76 3.93
CA THR A 60 2.10 4.20 3.63
C THR A 60 2.71 4.55 2.27
N PRO A 61 3.91 4.05 1.89
CA PRO A 61 4.48 4.40 0.59
C PRO A 61 3.78 3.73 -0.61
N PHE A 62 3.01 2.66 -0.41
CA PHE A 62 2.20 2.03 -1.45
C PHE A 62 0.85 2.72 -1.65
N LEU A 63 0.31 3.36 -0.60
CA LEU A 63 -1.03 3.93 -0.58
C LEU A 63 -1.03 5.47 -0.39
N PRO A 64 -0.30 6.25 -1.20
CA PRO A 64 -0.09 7.68 -0.95
C PRO A 64 -1.34 8.56 -1.18
N ASP A 65 -2.40 8.00 -1.73
CA ASP A 65 -3.69 8.68 -1.93
C ASP A 65 -4.72 8.36 -0.83
N TYR A 66 -4.29 7.75 0.27
CA TYR A 66 -5.05 7.63 1.52
C TYR A 66 -4.58 8.65 2.54
N SER A 67 -5.49 9.13 3.39
CA SER A 67 -5.08 10.03 4.48
C SER A 67 -4.31 9.23 5.54
N PRO A 68 -3.36 9.86 6.26
CA PRO A 68 -2.66 9.18 7.36
C PRO A 68 -3.62 8.59 8.40
N ALA A 69 -4.71 9.31 8.72
CA ALA A 69 -5.71 8.86 9.68
C ALA A 69 -6.46 7.61 9.19
N ASP A 70 -6.79 7.53 7.89
CA ASP A 70 -7.43 6.34 7.31
C ASP A 70 -6.53 5.12 7.42
N LEU A 71 -5.23 5.30 7.13
CA LEU A 71 -4.25 4.22 7.19
C LEU A 71 -4.01 3.73 8.62
N VAL A 72 -3.88 4.64 9.59
CA VAL A 72 -3.79 4.29 11.02
C VAL A 72 -5.00 3.46 11.43
N SER A 73 -6.21 3.96 11.18
CA SER A 73 -7.46 3.27 11.51
C SER A 73 -7.56 1.89 10.83
N ALA A 74 -7.14 1.78 9.56
CA ALA A 74 -7.17 0.53 8.81
C ALA A 74 -6.12 -0.49 9.30
N CYS A 75 -5.01 -0.03 9.87
CA CYS A 75 -3.98 -0.90 10.44
C CYS A 75 -4.31 -1.32 11.87
N GLU A 76 -4.85 -0.45 12.71
CA GLU A 76 -5.09 -0.77 14.13
C GLU A 76 -6.32 -1.66 14.35
N LYS A 77 -7.45 -1.32 13.72
CA LYS A 77 -8.75 -1.99 13.98
C LYS A 77 -8.71 -3.51 13.78
N PRO A 78 -8.06 -4.06 12.73
CA PRO A 78 -8.01 -5.51 12.52
C PRO A 78 -7.18 -6.26 13.57
N TYR A 79 -6.28 -5.57 14.28
CA TYR A 79 -5.35 -6.18 15.25
C TYR A 79 -5.63 -5.80 16.71
N ALA A 80 -6.78 -5.18 16.99
CA ALA A 80 -7.16 -4.75 18.33
C ALA A 80 -7.71 -5.89 19.23
N GLY A 81 -7.44 -7.16 18.89
CA GLY A 81 -7.95 -8.37 19.56
C GLY A 81 -6.94 -9.02 20.49
#